data_AF-A9D2P5-F1
#
_entry.id   AF-A9D2P5-F1
#
_cell.length_a   1.000
_cell.length_b   1.000
_cell.length_c   1.000
_cell.angle_alpha   90.00
_cell.angle_beta   90.00
_cell.angle_gamma   90.00
#
_symmetry.space_group_name_H-M   'P 1'
#
loop_
_entity.id
_entity.type
_entity.pdbx_description
1 polymer ?
#
loop_
_entity_poly.entity_id
_entity_poly.type
_entity_poly.pdbx_seq_one_letter_code
_entity_poly.pdbx_strand_id
1 'polypeptide(L)'
;MSTTLKNTGVDPNTGKSYEHRREWVESRFIELVGAFAIDIAAYAVMSNHLHVVLRIDIESANRWTDREVVEHWHLLFKGTELTQRFAKGELVAERNLAQLKHTIAQYRSRLSDISC
;
A
#
# COMPACT_ATOMS: atom_id res chain seq x y z
N MET A 1 17.40 4.46 7.58
CA MET A 1 18.61 4.82 6.82
C MET A 1 18.16 5.30 5.45
N SER A 2 18.39 6.58 5.15
CA SER A 2 17.93 7.24 3.92
C SER A 2 18.89 6.90 2.78
N THR A 3 18.39 6.21 1.75
CA THR A 3 19.14 5.96 0.51
C THR A 3 18.45 6.72 -0.62
N THR A 4 18.57 8.05 -0.61
CA THR A 4 18.21 8.87 -1.78
C THR A 4 19.44 8.98 -2.68
N LEU A 5 19.47 8.18 -3.76
CA LEU A 5 20.38 8.42 -4.87
C LEU A 5 20.01 9.77 -5.53
N LYS A 6 20.81 10.80 -5.25
CA LYS A 6 20.80 12.08 -5.96
C LYS A 6 21.40 11.85 -7.35
N ASN A 7 20.60 11.87 -8.40
CA ASN A 7 21.02 12.45 -9.67
C ASN A 7 19.85 12.74 -10.63
N THR A 8 19.90 13.97 -11.16
CA THR A 8 19.28 14.51 -12.39
C THR A 8 17.76 14.73 -12.41
N GLY A 9 17.34 15.96 -12.06
CA GLY A 9 15.99 16.48 -12.28
C GLY A 9 15.78 17.20 -13.63
N VAL A 10 16.85 17.46 -14.38
CA VAL A 10 16.81 18.14 -15.69
C VAL A 10 17.25 17.15 -16.77
N ASP A 11 16.38 16.92 -17.76
CA ASP A 11 16.74 16.16 -18.95
C ASP A 11 17.81 16.94 -19.76
N PRO A 12 19.03 16.41 -19.92
CA PRO A 12 20.10 17.09 -20.64
C PRO A 12 19.79 17.39 -22.11
N ASN A 13 18.87 16.63 -22.72
CA ASN A 13 18.52 16.76 -24.14
C ASN A 13 17.38 17.77 -24.38
N THR A 14 16.51 18.00 -23.38
CA THR A 14 15.32 18.85 -23.53
C THR A 14 15.27 20.04 -22.58
N GLY A 15 16.15 20.09 -21.57
CA GLY A 15 16.17 21.13 -20.54
C GLY A 15 14.94 21.13 -19.62
N LYS A 16 14.03 20.17 -19.76
CA LYS A 16 12.81 20.09 -18.94
C LYS A 16 13.13 19.57 -17.55
N SER A 17 12.62 20.27 -16.54
CA SER A 17 12.58 19.81 -15.16
C SER A 17 11.40 18.87 -14.94
N TYR A 18 11.66 17.68 -14.37
CA TYR A 18 10.64 16.69 -14.03
C TYR A 18 10.37 16.61 -12.53
N GLU A 19 10.82 17.62 -11.78
CA GLU A 19 10.78 17.67 -10.31
C GLU A 19 9.34 17.61 -9.76
N HIS A 20 8.38 18.23 -10.45
CA HIS A 20 6.96 18.17 -10.08
C HIS A 20 6.36 16.76 -10.22
N ARG A 21 6.87 15.95 -11.17
CA ARG A 21 6.43 14.55 -11.33
C ARG A 21 6.98 13.68 -10.19
N ARG A 22 8.18 14.01 -9.68
CA ARG A 22 8.79 13.33 -8.54
C ARG A 22 7.96 13.53 -7.27
N GLU A 23 7.54 14.75 -6.97
CA GLU A 23 6.70 15.05 -5.79
C GLU A 23 5.36 14.33 -5.83
N TRP A 24 4.71 14.28 -7.00
CA TRP A 24 3.46 13.53 -7.17
C TRP A 24 3.67 12.02 -6.98
N VAL A 25 4.75 11.46 -7.54
CA VAL A 25 5.11 10.04 -7.37
C VAL A 25 5.40 9.70 -5.90
N GLU A 26 6.16 10.55 -5.20
CA GLU A 26 6.47 10.38 -3.77
C GLU A 26 5.21 10.41 -2.89
N SER A 27 4.27 11.32 -3.19
CA SER A 27 2.99 11.38 -2.48
C SER A 27 2.21 10.07 -2.65
N ARG A 28 2.18 9.52 -3.87
CA ARG A 28 1.47 8.27 -4.14
C ARG A 28 2.14 7.06 -3.48
N PHE A 29 3.46 7.11 -3.35
CA PHE A 29 4.25 6.12 -2.64
C PHE A 29 4.01 6.11 -1.13
N ILE A 30 3.89 7.28 -0.51
CA ILE A 30 3.54 7.40 0.91
C ILE A 30 2.16 6.77 1.16
N GLU A 31 1.20 7.01 0.28
CA GLU A 31 -0.13 6.37 0.37
C GLU A 31 -0.06 4.86 0.21
N LEU A 32 0.77 4.35 -0.72
CA LEU A 32 0.92 2.91 -0.94
C LEU A 32 1.55 2.21 0.27
N VAL A 33 2.64 2.77 0.81
CA VAL A 33 3.36 2.23 1.99
C VAL A 33 2.50 2.35 3.25
N GLY A 34 1.65 3.37 3.37
CA GLY A 34 0.73 3.52 4.49
C GLY A 34 -0.40 2.47 4.52
N ALA A 35 -0.75 1.92 3.35
CA ALA A 35 -1.85 0.98 3.25
C ALA A 35 -1.40 -0.49 3.16
N PHE A 36 -0.36 -0.79 2.39
CA PHE A 36 0.16 -2.15 2.20
C PHE A 36 1.28 -2.48 3.19
N ALA A 37 1.51 -3.77 3.41
CA ALA A 37 2.68 -4.23 4.17
C ALA A 37 3.93 -4.21 3.28
N ILE A 38 4.31 -3.03 2.79
CA ILE A 38 5.42 -2.86 1.86
C ILE A 38 6.29 -1.67 2.25
N ASP A 39 7.57 -1.76 1.92
CA ASP A 39 8.51 -0.65 1.94
C ASP A 39 9.02 -0.35 0.53
N ILE A 40 9.39 0.90 0.28
CA ILE A 40 10.07 1.28 -0.95
C ILE A 40 11.58 1.20 -0.71
N ALA A 41 12.23 0.21 -1.32
CA ALA A 41 13.66 0.03 -1.23
C ALA A 41 14.42 0.99 -2.17
N ALA A 42 13.87 1.24 -3.36
CA ALA A 42 14.42 2.19 -4.34
C ALA A 42 13.34 2.62 -5.34
N TYR A 43 13.52 3.78 -5.97
CA TYR A 43 12.73 4.20 -7.13
C TYR A 43 13.55 5.12 -8.05
N ALA A 44 13.19 5.16 -9.32
CA ALA A 44 13.78 6.07 -10.31
C ALA A 44 12.68 6.64 -11.21
N VAL A 45 12.60 7.98 -11.26
CA VAL A 45 11.66 8.73 -12.10
C VAL A 45 12.41 9.22 -13.34
N MET A 46 12.01 8.74 -14.51
CA MET A 46 12.53 9.19 -15.80
C MET A 46 11.44 9.92 -16.59
N SER A 47 11.82 10.57 -17.69
CA SER A 47 10.89 11.35 -18.51
C SER A 47 9.72 10.53 -19.06
N ASN A 48 9.91 9.22 -19.26
CA ASN A 48 8.91 8.32 -19.83
C ASN A 48 8.60 7.05 -19.01
N HIS A 49 9.37 6.72 -17.98
CA HIS A 49 9.15 5.51 -17.17
C HIS A 49 9.41 5.74 -15.68
N LEU A 50 8.79 4.89 -14.85
CA LEU A 50 8.98 4.81 -13.42
C LEU A 50 9.48 3.40 -13.09
N HIS A 51 10.63 3.30 -12.43
CA HIS A 51 11.09 2.04 -11.82
C HIS A 51 10.90 2.12 -10.31
N VAL A 52 10.37 1.06 -9.71
CA VAL A 52 10.13 0.97 -8.26
C VAL A 52 10.58 -0.41 -7.78
N VAL A 53 11.37 -0.43 -6.72
CA VAL A 53 11.76 -1.65 -6.00
C VAL A 53 11.02 -1.63 -4.67
N LEU A 54 10.10 -2.56 -4.52
CA LEU A 54 9.29 -2.74 -3.31
C LEU A 54 9.81 -3.95 -2.53
N ARG A 55 9.80 -3.83 -1.20
CA ARG A 55 9.99 -4.95 -0.27
C ARG A 55 8.64 -5.25 0.37
N ILE A 56 8.19 -6.48 0.32
CA ILE A 56 7.01 -6.91 1.10
C ILE A 56 7.47 -7.20 2.53
N ASP A 57 6.87 -6.55 3.51
CA ASP A 57 7.04 -6.84 4.94
C ASP A 57 5.95 -7.80 5.42
N ILE A 58 6.10 -9.07 5.03
CA ILE A 58 5.18 -10.15 5.42
C ILE A 58 5.08 -10.29 6.94
N GLU A 59 6.14 -9.96 7.68
CA GLU A 59 6.10 -10.04 9.14
C GLU A 59 5.15 -9.01 9.74
N SER A 60 5.19 -7.76 9.25
CA SER A 60 4.22 -6.73 9.66
C SER A 60 2.80 -7.15 9.31
N ALA A 61 2.58 -7.66 8.10
CA ALA A 61 1.27 -8.17 7.70
C ALA A 61 0.77 -9.30 8.61
N ASN A 62 1.65 -10.17 9.10
CA ASN A 62 1.31 -11.27 10.00
C ASN A 62 1.05 -10.81 11.44
N ARG A 63 1.65 -9.70 11.88
CA ARG A 63 1.44 -9.14 13.22
C ARG A 63 0.13 -8.37 13.36
N TRP A 64 -0.44 -7.88 12.25
CA TRP A 64 -1.72 -7.18 12.29
C TRP A 64 -2.82 -8.04 12.90
N THR A 65 -3.61 -7.44 13.77
CA THR A 65 -4.90 -7.98 14.19
C THR A 65 -5.86 -8.03 13.00
N ASP A 66 -6.91 -8.85 13.13
CA ASP A 66 -7.99 -8.94 12.16
C ASP A 66 -8.63 -7.58 11.86
N ARG A 67 -8.72 -6.72 12.86
CA ARG A 67 -9.23 -5.35 12.72
C ARG A 67 -8.28 -4.48 11.92
N GLU A 68 -6.99 -4.49 12.24
CA GLU A 68 -5.97 -3.73 11.50
C GLU A 68 -5.94 -4.14 10.03
N VAL A 69 -6.03 -5.44 9.71
CA VAL A 69 -6.12 -5.90 8.31
C VAL A 69 -7.30 -5.26 7.57
N VAL A 70 -8.47 -5.15 8.22
CA VAL A 70 -9.65 -4.53 7.62
C VAL A 70 -9.47 -3.02 7.47
N GLU A 71 -8.89 -2.35 8.47
CA GLU A 71 -8.61 -0.91 8.44
C GLU A 71 -7.62 -0.57 7.32
N HIS A 72 -6.53 -1.34 7.19
CA HIS A 72 -5.57 -1.22 6.07
C HIS A 72 -6.24 -1.43 4.71
N TRP A 73 -7.11 -2.43 4.58
CA TRP A 73 -7.88 -2.65 3.36
C TRP A 73 -8.80 -1.46 3.03
N HIS A 74 -9.43 -0.85 4.05
CA HIS A 74 -10.35 0.28 3.89
C HIS A 74 -9.69 1.59 3.46
N LEU A 75 -8.36 1.72 3.63
CA LEU A 75 -7.61 2.86 3.07
C LEU A 75 -7.60 2.87 1.54
N LEU A 76 -7.74 1.70 0.91
CA LEU A 76 -7.62 1.51 -0.54
C LEU A 76 -8.95 1.17 -1.21
N PHE A 77 -9.80 0.42 -0.50
CA PHE A 77 -11.02 -0.15 -1.04
C PHE A 77 -12.16 0.03 -0.06
N LYS A 78 -13.38 0.25 -0.55
CA LYS A 78 -14.56 0.44 0.31
C LYS A 78 -14.85 -0.73 1.27
N GLY A 79 -14.47 -1.96 0.91
CA GLY A 79 -14.83 -3.17 1.64
C GLY A 79 -16.32 -3.52 1.54
N THR A 80 -16.77 -4.49 2.33
CA THR A 80 -18.19 -4.90 2.45
C THR A 80 -18.84 -4.29 3.69
N GLU A 81 -20.18 -4.24 3.73
CA GLU A 81 -20.93 -3.82 4.91
C GLU A 81 -20.51 -4.58 6.18
N LEU A 82 -20.34 -5.89 6.07
CA LEU A 82 -19.89 -6.74 7.17
C LEU A 82 -18.52 -6.30 7.71
N THR A 83 -17.56 -6.01 6.83
CA THR A 83 -16.22 -5.56 7.23
C THR A 83 -16.24 -4.15 7.79
N GLN A 84 -17.09 -3.25 7.29
CA GLN A 84 -17.22 -1.89 7.82
C GLN A 84 -17.80 -1.88 9.23
N ARG A 85 -18.84 -2.68 9.47
CA ARG A 85 -19.42 -2.85 10.80
C ARG A 85 -18.42 -3.46 11.78
N PHE A 86 -17.66 -4.47 11.32
CA PHE A 86 -16.57 -5.04 12.11
C PHE A 86 -15.48 -4.02 12.46
N ALA A 87 -15.03 -3.20 11.52
CA ALA A 87 -14.05 -2.14 11.76
C ALA A 87 -14.54 -1.08 12.77
N LYS A 88 -15.86 -0.82 12.82
CA LYS A 88 -16.49 0.06 13.83
C LYS A 88 -16.62 -0.59 15.21
N GLY A 89 -16.26 -1.87 15.36
CA GLY A 89 -16.40 -2.62 16.61
C GLY A 89 -17.83 -3.09 16.89
N GLU A 90 -18.70 -3.14 15.89
CA GLU A 90 -20.06 -3.66 16.06
C GLU A 90 -20.07 -5.18 16.23
N LEU A 91 -21.09 -5.68 16.93
CA LEU A 91 -21.32 -7.12 17.10
C LEU A 91 -21.59 -7.79 15.76
N VAL A 92 -20.77 -8.79 15.44
CA VAL A 92 -20.94 -9.65 14.26
C VAL A 92 -21.75 -10.87 14.65
N ALA A 93 -22.86 -11.11 13.95
CA ALA A 93 -23.67 -12.30 14.17
C ALA A 93 -22.86 -13.58 13.90
N GLU A 94 -23.06 -14.61 14.72
CA GLU A 94 -22.28 -15.85 14.68
C GLU A 94 -22.26 -16.51 13.29
N ARG A 95 -23.41 -16.52 12.60
CA ARG A 95 -23.54 -17.02 11.22
C ARG A 95 -22.61 -16.34 10.21
N ASN A 96 -22.18 -15.11 10.47
CA ASN A 96 -21.33 -14.31 9.58
C ASN A 96 -19.84 -14.42 9.94
N LEU A 97 -19.48 -15.02 11.09
CA LEU A 97 -18.09 -15.07 11.56
C LEU A 97 -17.18 -15.86 10.61
N ALA A 98 -17.66 -16.98 10.06
CA ALA A 98 -16.88 -17.77 9.12
C ALA A 98 -16.58 -16.99 7.83
N GLN A 99 -17.59 -16.30 7.29
CA GLN A 99 -17.43 -15.44 6.12
C GLN A 99 -16.45 -14.29 6.41
N LEU A 100 -16.61 -13.62 7.56
CA LEU A 100 -15.73 -12.52 7.96
C LEU A 100 -14.27 -12.97 8.07
N LYS A 101 -14.01 -14.09 8.76
CA LYS A 101 -12.65 -14.66 8.89
C LYS A 101 -12.05 -14.99 7.53
N HIS A 102 -12.83 -15.60 6.63
CA HIS A 102 -12.37 -15.90 5.28
C HIS A 102 -12.00 -14.63 4.51
N THR A 103 -12.85 -13.60 4.54
CA THR A 103 -12.58 -12.32 3.90
C THR A 103 -11.32 -11.65 4.46
N ILE A 104 -11.13 -11.66 5.79
CA ILE A 104 -9.96 -11.08 6.44
C ILE A 104 -8.68 -11.81 6.01
N ALA A 105 -8.70 -13.14 5.93
CA ALA A 105 -7.56 -13.91 5.45
C ALA A 105 -7.20 -13.54 3.99
N GLN A 106 -8.20 -13.36 3.13
CA GLN A 106 -8.00 -12.89 1.75
C GLN A 106 -7.40 -11.48 1.71
N TYR A 107 -7.89 -10.56 2.55
CA TYR A 107 -7.35 -9.20 2.63
C TYR A 107 -5.89 -9.21 3.08
N ARG A 108 -5.56 -9.97 4.13
CA ARG A 108 -4.18 -10.10 4.61
C ARG A 108 -3.25 -10.62 3.53
N SER A 109 -3.67 -11.67 2.80
CA SER A 109 -2.90 -12.21 1.68
C SER A 109 -2.66 -11.15 0.60
N ARG A 110 -3.69 -10.39 0.21
CA ARG A 110 -3.58 -9.38 -0.84
C ARG A 110 -2.80 -8.13 -0.41
N LEU A 111 -2.87 -7.75 0.86
CA LEU A 111 -2.06 -6.65 1.41
C LEU A 111 -0.58 -7.03 1.55
N SER A 112 -0.28 -8.33 1.45
CA SER A 112 1.08 -8.90 1.45
C SER A 112 1.55 -9.31 0.06
N ASP A 113 0.80 -8.98 -1.00
CA ASP A 113 1.19 -9.31 -2.37
C ASP A 113 0.88 -8.13 -3.31
N ILE A 114 1.92 -7.62 -3.95
CA ILE A 114 1.84 -6.51 -4.90
C ILE A 114 1.53 -6.96 -6.34
N SER A 115 1.44 -8.27 -6.57
CA SER A 115 1.41 -8.88 -7.91
C SER A 115 0.01 -9.17 -8.44
N CYS A 116 -1.04 -8.84 -7.68
CA CYS A 116 -2.49 -8.94 -7.97
C CYS A 116 -2.97 -10.11 -8.84
#